data_AF-A0AAU9XL55-F1
#
_entry.id   AF-A0AAU9XL55-F1
#
_cell.length_a   1.000
_cell.length_b   1.000
_cell.length_c   1.000
_cell.angle_alpha   90.00
_cell.angle_beta   90.00
_cell.angle_gamma   90.00
#
_symmetry.space_group_name_H-M   'P 1'
#
loop_
_entity.id
_entity.type
_entity.pdbx_description
1 polymer ?
#
loop_
_entity_poly.entity_id
_entity_poly.type
_entity_poly.pdbx_seq_one_letter_code
_entity_poly.pdbx_strand_id
1 'polypeptide(L)'
;MIILDGYDEYSQKSNIAGNLEEQHPNVARRKMPVAALCSKLIKGKILKGAIVMITSRPDESDEMGGIRFKRDVEIAGFSSKQVREYIEKYFKDNESMKNAVLRHVMNNETLVSFAHIPMLCYLLCFEMEYTLTESGNPQDLPVSTTDIYTKLVDIFELKHCADSEYRQKEIPEHFKPPPVIKNTLEKLSELAAKLLVKEKPTFDESEMEGDFEAEEVNKLKGSGLLYCGQPFRTAPITTTKHFSFTHLTVQEFLAARWFVKENCVPDAKCFNMVFQFMAGVLSSEGNEELMEKLLDSRLVDSNLKMTCLTEYQNKEFAKKFIRNNPQAFCNSDGVMVFEGLSDVDCIGVSFVLDIISELNKEEAGEAQHKCSDKFVTVKELHLCGSQLTLSGIQRVCNSLNNEHCLVSELVLFYIYLTDEHVDVINRLVVRKLTKLSLVTTNITDTGVASLCEALQHPSCKLTTLNLQGSSISDTGVASLCEALQHPSCKLTTLNLLGSSISHTGVASLCEALQHPSCKLTTLYLQGSFITDTSVASLCEALQHPSCKLTTLNLQGSFITDTGVASLCEALQHPSFKLTTLTLPASLSSEYGAILKAITQRHRPALNLSFKGVLKLI
;
A
#
# COMPACT_ATOMS: atom_id res chain seq x y z
N MET A 1 32.57 -16.00 -2.41
CA MET A 1 31.30 -15.28 -2.56
C MET A 1 31.21 -14.82 -3.99
N ILE A 2 30.05 -14.96 -4.62
CA ILE A 2 29.76 -14.55 -5.99
C ILE A 2 28.55 -13.62 -5.90
N ILE A 3 28.65 -12.43 -6.48
CA ILE A 3 27.55 -11.45 -6.51
C ILE A 3 27.11 -11.34 -7.97
N LEU A 4 25.82 -11.54 -8.21
CA LEU A 4 25.15 -11.33 -9.48
C LEU A 4 24.26 -10.09 -9.31
N ASP A 5 24.72 -8.96 -9.81
CA ASP A 5 24.05 -7.67 -9.61
C ASP A 5 23.14 -7.35 -10.81
N GLY A 6 21.90 -6.95 -10.56
CA GLY A 6 20.92 -6.55 -11.59
C GLY A 6 20.33 -7.72 -12.38
N TYR A 7 19.68 -8.68 -11.71
CA TYR A 7 19.05 -9.81 -12.40
C TYR A 7 18.00 -9.38 -13.42
N ASP A 8 17.19 -8.38 -13.09
CA ASP A 8 16.12 -7.85 -13.94
C ASP A 8 16.65 -7.12 -15.19
N GLU A 9 17.90 -6.68 -15.16
CA GLU A 9 18.59 -6.06 -16.29
C GLU A 9 19.16 -7.09 -17.28
N TYR A 10 19.20 -8.38 -16.89
CA TYR A 10 19.77 -9.42 -17.73
C TYR A 10 18.78 -9.89 -18.80
N SER A 11 19.11 -9.64 -20.07
CA SER A 11 18.25 -9.95 -21.23
C SER A 11 17.86 -11.42 -21.39
N GLN A 12 18.57 -12.35 -20.75
CA GLN A 12 18.25 -13.79 -20.75
C GLN A 12 17.83 -14.30 -19.35
N LYS A 13 17.24 -13.44 -18.51
CA LYS A 13 16.78 -13.79 -17.15
C LYS A 13 15.84 -15.01 -17.11
N SER A 14 14.93 -15.12 -18.08
CA SER A 14 14.03 -16.28 -18.24
C SER A 14 14.79 -17.60 -18.46
N ASN A 15 15.94 -17.57 -19.15
CA ASN A 15 16.79 -18.74 -19.34
C ASN A 15 17.52 -19.16 -18.05
N ILE A 16 17.75 -18.22 -17.12
CA ILE A 16 18.31 -18.51 -15.79
C ILE A 16 17.25 -19.21 -14.91
N ALA A 17 16.00 -18.73 -14.94
CA ALA A 17 14.90 -19.32 -14.18
C ALA A 17 14.50 -20.70 -14.72
N GLY A 18 14.62 -20.92 -16.04
CA GLY A 18 14.34 -22.20 -16.70
C GLY A 18 15.36 -23.32 -16.40
N ASN A 19 15.35 -24.37 -17.23
CA ASN A 19 16.19 -25.58 -17.05
C ASN A 19 17.34 -25.68 -18.06
N LEU A 20 17.79 -24.54 -18.61
CA LEU A 20 18.85 -24.51 -19.63
C LEU A 20 20.15 -25.20 -19.14
N GLU A 21 20.39 -25.19 -17.83
CA GLU A 21 21.54 -25.84 -17.23
C GLU A 21 21.62 -27.35 -17.44
N GLU A 22 20.48 -28.03 -17.64
CA GLU A 22 20.45 -29.49 -17.81
C GLU A 22 21.06 -29.91 -19.16
N GLN A 23 21.02 -29.02 -20.15
CA GLN A 23 21.55 -29.25 -21.50
C GLN A 23 23.09 -29.12 -21.55
N HIS A 24 23.72 -28.66 -20.47
CA HIS A 24 25.16 -28.39 -20.40
C HIS A 24 25.82 -29.16 -19.25
N PRO A 25 26.77 -30.09 -19.53
CA PRO A 25 27.42 -30.85 -18.46
C PRO A 25 28.45 -30.00 -17.69
N ASN A 26 28.71 -30.37 -16.44
CA ASN A 26 29.63 -29.69 -15.53
C ASN A 26 31.10 -30.02 -15.86
N VAL A 27 31.59 -29.56 -17.01
CA VAL A 27 32.97 -29.79 -17.48
C VAL A 27 33.70 -28.46 -17.59
N ALA A 28 34.77 -28.27 -16.81
CA ALA A 28 35.47 -26.98 -16.68
C ALA A 28 35.99 -26.41 -18.01
N ARG A 29 36.30 -27.25 -18.99
CA ARG A 29 36.82 -26.83 -20.31
C ARG A 29 35.74 -26.67 -21.38
N ARG A 30 34.49 -27.05 -21.11
CA ARG A 30 33.41 -27.00 -22.10
C ARG A 30 32.72 -25.64 -22.01
N LYS A 31 32.58 -24.97 -23.16
CA LYS A 31 31.83 -23.71 -23.25
C LYS A 31 30.34 -23.97 -22.95
N MET A 32 29.72 -23.04 -22.24
CA MET A 32 28.27 -23.00 -22.01
C MET A 32 27.78 -21.55 -22.04
N PRO A 33 26.49 -21.30 -22.32
CA PRO A 33 25.90 -19.98 -22.21
C PRO A 33 26.04 -19.40 -20.79
N VAL A 34 26.18 -18.07 -20.68
CA VAL A 34 26.27 -17.38 -19.39
C VAL A 34 25.02 -17.63 -18.53
N ALA A 35 23.83 -17.60 -19.13
CA ALA A 35 22.58 -17.94 -18.44
C ALA A 35 22.61 -19.34 -17.81
N ALA A 36 23.13 -20.34 -18.52
CA ALA A 36 23.29 -21.70 -18.00
C ALA A 36 24.31 -21.77 -16.86
N LEU A 37 25.40 -21.00 -16.93
CA LEU A 37 26.39 -20.89 -15.86
C LEU A 37 25.78 -20.24 -14.60
N CYS A 38 25.08 -19.12 -14.76
CA CYS A 38 24.39 -18.43 -13.66
C CYS A 38 23.35 -19.35 -13.02
N SER A 39 22.49 -20.01 -13.80
CA SER A 39 21.52 -20.99 -13.29
C SER A 39 22.21 -22.08 -12.45
N LYS A 40 23.34 -22.65 -12.93
CA LYS A 40 24.10 -23.66 -12.17
C LYS A 40 24.67 -23.13 -10.86
N LEU A 41 25.15 -21.89 -10.83
CA LEU A 41 25.67 -21.26 -9.61
C LEU A 41 24.55 -21.05 -8.60
N ILE A 42 23.46 -20.43 -9.04
CA ILE A 42 22.30 -20.07 -8.21
C ILE A 42 21.64 -21.34 -7.63
N LYS A 43 21.42 -22.36 -8.47
CA LYS A 43 20.83 -23.65 -8.05
C LYS A 43 21.84 -24.58 -7.36
N GLY A 44 23.08 -24.14 -7.11
CA GLY A 44 24.12 -24.92 -6.44
C GLY A 44 24.52 -26.21 -7.17
N LYS A 45 24.38 -26.26 -8.50
CA LYS A 45 24.81 -27.41 -9.33
C LYS A 45 26.32 -27.44 -9.54
N ILE A 46 26.98 -26.28 -9.43
CA ILE A 46 28.44 -26.12 -9.39
C ILE A 46 28.81 -25.24 -8.19
N LEU A 47 30.06 -25.34 -7.71
CA LEU A 47 30.57 -24.54 -6.60
C LEU A 47 29.66 -24.54 -5.35
N LYS A 48 29.18 -25.72 -4.92
CA LYS A 48 28.24 -25.88 -3.79
C LYS A 48 28.63 -25.21 -2.47
N GLY A 49 29.92 -24.95 -2.26
CA GLY A 49 30.45 -24.23 -1.09
C GLY A 49 30.49 -22.71 -1.24
N ALA A 50 30.19 -22.17 -2.42
CA ALA A 50 30.14 -20.73 -2.64
C ALA A 50 28.80 -20.14 -2.16
N ILE A 51 28.88 -18.95 -1.58
CA ILE A 51 27.73 -18.07 -1.37
C ILE A 51 27.48 -17.33 -2.67
N VAL A 52 26.26 -17.44 -3.20
CA VAL A 52 25.77 -16.68 -4.34
C VAL A 52 24.75 -15.69 -3.81
N MET A 53 24.96 -14.42 -4.09
CA MET A 53 24.04 -13.33 -3.77
C MET A 53 23.56 -12.73 -5.08
N ILE A 54 22.26 -12.45 -5.17
CA ILE A 54 21.63 -11.84 -6.34
C ILE A 54 20.95 -10.57 -5.88
N THR A 55 21.03 -9.51 -6.67
CA THR A 55 20.20 -8.31 -6.49
C THR A 55 19.17 -8.25 -7.63
N SER A 56 17.96 -7.81 -7.30
CA SER A 56 16.91 -7.54 -8.28
C SER A 56 15.88 -6.60 -7.66
N ARG A 57 15.04 -5.99 -8.50
CA ARG A 57 13.85 -5.26 -8.03
C ARG A 57 12.82 -6.22 -7.39
N PRO A 58 12.00 -5.75 -6.43
CA PRO A 58 11.02 -6.57 -5.72
C PRO A 58 10.08 -7.35 -6.66
N ASP A 59 9.39 -6.66 -7.58
CA ASP A 59 8.43 -7.26 -8.51
C ASP A 59 9.04 -8.40 -9.35
N GLU A 60 10.29 -8.22 -9.77
CA GLU A 60 11.03 -9.18 -10.60
C GLU A 60 11.55 -10.36 -9.78
N SER A 61 11.85 -10.13 -8.50
CA SER A 61 12.25 -11.19 -7.56
C SER A 61 11.10 -12.14 -7.24
N ASP A 62 9.87 -11.63 -7.14
CA ASP A 62 8.65 -12.41 -6.90
C ASP A 62 8.32 -13.33 -8.10
N GLU A 63 8.67 -12.90 -9.31
CA GLU A 63 8.49 -13.66 -10.55
C GLU A 63 9.59 -14.72 -10.81
N MET A 64 10.65 -14.81 -9.98
CA MET A 64 11.72 -15.82 -10.10
C MET A 64 11.30 -17.23 -9.67
N GLY A 65 10.12 -17.68 -10.11
CA GLY A 65 9.59 -19.02 -9.90
C GLY A 65 10.59 -20.10 -10.31
N GLY A 66 10.83 -21.07 -9.42
CA GLY A 66 11.72 -22.21 -9.67
C GLY A 66 13.13 -22.11 -9.06
N ILE A 67 13.50 -20.95 -8.51
CA ILE A 67 14.73 -20.76 -7.74
C ILE A 67 14.39 -20.69 -6.25
N ARG A 68 15.02 -21.53 -5.42
CA ARG A 68 14.83 -21.52 -3.96
C ARG A 68 16.00 -20.80 -3.29
N PHE A 69 15.74 -19.60 -2.78
CA PHE A 69 16.69 -18.86 -1.96
C PHE A 69 16.70 -19.38 -0.52
N LYS A 70 17.86 -19.27 0.15
CA LYS A 70 18.00 -19.62 1.57
C LYS A 70 17.63 -18.47 2.49
N ARG A 71 17.74 -17.24 1.98
CA ARG A 71 17.49 -15.98 2.66
C ARG A 71 17.12 -14.96 1.61
N ASP A 72 16.15 -14.14 1.94
CA ASP A 72 15.68 -13.00 1.17
C ASP A 72 15.83 -11.77 2.06
N VAL A 73 16.35 -10.69 1.50
CA VAL A 73 16.62 -9.43 2.22
C VAL A 73 16.17 -8.28 1.35
N GLU A 74 15.21 -7.52 1.86
CA GLU A 74 14.74 -6.29 1.23
C GLU A 74 15.59 -5.09 1.71
N ILE A 75 15.99 -4.21 0.79
CA ILE A 75 16.71 -2.98 1.11
C ILE A 75 15.70 -1.84 1.15
N ALA A 76 15.17 -1.58 2.35
CA ALA A 76 14.07 -0.63 2.60
C ALA A 76 14.50 0.86 2.69
N GLY A 77 15.46 1.31 1.88
CA GLY A 77 15.82 2.74 1.76
C GLY A 77 16.17 3.49 3.06
N PHE A 78 15.90 4.80 3.08
CA PHE A 78 16.10 5.72 4.20
C PHE A 78 14.78 5.98 4.95
N SER A 79 14.79 5.79 6.27
CA SER A 79 13.74 6.37 7.14
C SER A 79 13.72 7.90 7.05
N SER A 80 12.62 8.56 7.39
CA SER A 80 12.53 10.04 7.42
C SER A 80 13.62 10.67 8.30
N LYS A 81 14.06 9.96 9.34
CA LYS A 81 15.21 10.38 10.17
C LYS A 81 16.51 10.34 9.37
N GLN A 82 16.76 9.26 8.63
CA GLN A 82 17.95 9.13 7.78
C GLN A 82 17.93 10.11 6.60
N VAL A 83 16.75 10.45 6.04
CA VAL A 83 16.61 11.53 5.05
C VAL A 83 17.10 12.85 5.65
N ARG A 84 16.62 13.22 6.85
CA ARG A 84 17.09 14.42 7.56
C ARG A 84 18.60 14.39 7.78
N GLU A 85 19.14 13.30 8.32
CA GLU A 85 20.58 13.13 8.58
C GLU A 85 21.41 13.23 7.28
N TYR A 86 20.90 12.70 6.17
CA TYR A 86 21.54 12.81 4.87
C TYR A 86 21.59 14.26 4.38
N ILE A 87 20.46 14.98 4.41
CA ILE A 87 20.38 16.39 4.03
C ILE A 87 21.33 17.24 4.89
N GLU A 88 21.34 17.00 6.21
CA GLU A 88 22.24 17.68 7.14
C GLU A 88 23.72 17.48 6.77
N LYS A 89 24.07 16.25 6.39
CA LYS A 89 25.43 15.89 5.96
C LYS A 89 25.79 16.48 4.59
N TYR A 90 24.84 16.53 3.66
CA TYR A 90 25.05 17.06 2.31
C TYR A 90 25.36 18.57 2.37
N PHE A 91 24.53 19.34 3.08
CA PHE A 91 24.65 20.81 3.19
C PHE A 91 25.48 21.27 4.41
N LYS A 92 26.38 20.43 4.91
CA LYS A 92 27.16 20.69 6.14
C LYS A 92 27.93 22.03 6.11
N ASP A 93 28.29 22.50 4.92
CA ASP A 93 29.11 23.70 4.71
C ASP A 93 28.27 24.97 4.43
N ASN A 94 26.94 24.84 4.30
CA ASN A 94 26.02 25.96 4.03
C ASN A 94 24.76 25.90 4.90
N GLU A 95 24.83 26.52 6.07
CA GLU A 95 23.78 26.46 7.10
C GLU A 95 22.44 27.07 6.65
N SER A 96 22.47 28.14 5.85
CA SER A 96 21.26 28.79 5.33
C SER A 96 20.50 27.88 4.39
N MET A 97 21.21 27.31 3.42
CA MET A 97 20.65 26.38 2.44
C MET A 97 20.18 25.10 3.10
N LYS A 98 20.96 24.53 4.02
CA LYS A 98 20.58 23.37 4.84
C LYS A 98 19.23 23.59 5.53
N ASN A 99 19.05 24.73 6.19
CA ASN A 99 17.81 25.05 6.90
C ASN A 99 16.62 25.28 5.96
N ALA A 100 16.86 25.88 4.78
CA ALA A 100 15.82 26.04 3.76
C ALA A 100 15.35 24.68 3.21
N VAL A 101 16.30 23.83 2.80
CA VAL A 101 16.01 22.50 2.24
C VAL A 101 15.38 21.59 3.28
N LEU A 102 15.90 21.53 4.51
CA LEU A 102 15.28 20.76 5.58
C LEU A 102 13.85 21.21 5.86
N ARG A 103 13.60 22.52 5.93
CA ARG A 103 12.25 23.05 6.15
C ARG A 103 11.31 22.66 5.00
N HIS A 104 11.78 22.75 3.76
CA HIS A 104 10.96 22.43 2.59
C HIS A 104 10.66 20.94 2.48
N VAL A 105 11.70 20.11 2.49
CA VAL A 105 11.59 18.65 2.34
C VAL A 105 10.86 18.04 3.52
N MET A 106 11.24 18.35 4.77
CA MET A 106 10.62 17.69 5.93
C MET A 106 9.18 18.14 6.18
N ASN A 107 8.71 19.22 5.55
CA ASN A 107 7.31 19.65 5.58
C ASN A 107 6.51 19.18 4.35
N ASN A 108 7.15 18.56 3.36
CA ASN A 108 6.51 18.01 2.18
C ASN A 108 6.78 16.50 2.11
N GLU A 109 5.79 15.71 2.50
CA GLU A 109 5.97 14.28 2.61
C GLU A 109 6.13 13.55 1.27
N THR A 110 5.64 14.13 0.17
CA THR A 110 5.96 13.64 -1.18
C THR A 110 7.46 13.71 -1.43
N LEU A 111 8.13 14.78 -0.97
CA LEU A 111 9.58 14.94 -1.10
C LEU A 111 10.35 14.05 -0.11
N VAL A 112 9.86 13.86 1.11
CA VAL A 112 10.46 12.89 2.06
C VAL A 112 10.39 11.48 1.50
N SER A 113 9.24 11.11 0.94
CA SER A 113 9.03 9.85 0.24
C SER A 113 9.99 9.68 -0.94
N PHE A 114 10.08 10.72 -1.79
CA PHE A 114 11.03 10.72 -2.89
C PHE A 114 12.46 10.49 -2.41
N ALA A 115 12.84 11.14 -1.31
CA ALA A 115 14.15 11.00 -0.68
C ALA A 115 14.37 9.67 0.08
N HIS A 116 13.36 8.82 0.21
CA HIS A 116 13.51 7.48 0.80
C HIS A 116 14.55 6.65 0.05
N ILE A 117 14.64 6.80 -1.28
CA ILE A 117 15.66 6.13 -2.08
C ILE A 117 16.95 6.97 -2.02
N PRO A 118 18.09 6.45 -1.52
CA PRO A 118 19.31 7.23 -1.32
C PRO A 118 19.80 8.01 -2.54
N MET A 119 19.70 7.42 -3.74
CA MET A 119 20.07 8.09 -4.99
C MET A 119 19.13 9.26 -5.30
N LEU A 120 17.83 9.11 -5.04
CA LEU A 120 16.85 10.18 -5.23
C LEU A 120 17.02 11.28 -4.18
N CYS A 121 17.39 10.94 -2.95
CA CYS A 121 17.77 11.93 -1.93
C CYS A 121 18.97 12.76 -2.38
N TYR A 122 19.97 12.14 -2.98
CA TYR A 122 21.12 12.85 -3.57
C TYR A 122 20.67 13.80 -4.68
N LEU A 123 19.87 13.30 -5.63
CA LEU A 123 19.37 14.10 -6.76
C LEU A 123 18.49 15.28 -6.30
N LEU A 124 17.66 15.06 -5.29
CA LEU A 124 16.86 16.10 -4.63
C LEU A 124 17.76 17.18 -4.04
N CYS A 125 18.76 16.80 -3.22
CA CYS A 125 19.70 17.77 -2.65
C CYS A 125 20.44 18.55 -3.74
N PHE A 126 20.90 17.87 -4.78
CA PHE A 126 21.61 18.48 -5.90
C PHE A 126 20.74 19.49 -6.67
N GLU A 127 19.49 19.14 -6.98
CA GLU A 127 18.56 20.06 -7.65
C GLU A 127 18.24 21.27 -6.76
N MET A 128 17.98 21.07 -5.47
CA MET A 128 17.62 22.17 -4.57
C MET A 128 18.80 23.10 -4.29
N GLU A 129 20.01 22.54 -4.18
CA GLU A 129 21.26 23.31 -4.12
C GLU A 129 21.38 24.23 -5.34
N TYR A 130 21.15 23.67 -6.53
CA TYR A 130 21.19 24.41 -7.77
C TYR A 130 20.13 25.51 -7.82
N THR A 131 18.86 25.18 -7.57
CA THR A 131 17.74 26.15 -7.57
C THR A 131 17.97 27.30 -6.60
N LEU A 132 18.47 27.02 -5.38
CA LEU A 132 18.73 28.05 -4.38
C LEU A 132 19.97 28.89 -4.70
N THR A 133 20.95 28.31 -5.38
CA THR A 133 22.13 29.06 -5.84
C THR A 133 21.74 30.05 -6.94
N GLU A 134 20.82 29.67 -7.83
CA GLU A 134 20.39 30.48 -8.97
C GLU A 134 19.36 31.55 -8.59
N SER A 135 18.28 31.18 -7.89
CA SER A 135 17.15 32.09 -7.57
C SER A 135 17.32 32.83 -6.24
N GLY A 136 18.09 32.26 -5.31
CA GLY A 136 18.14 32.71 -3.91
C GLY A 136 16.82 32.57 -3.13
N ASN A 137 15.75 32.06 -3.74
CA ASN A 137 14.39 32.09 -3.19
C ASN A 137 13.87 30.67 -2.88
N PRO A 138 13.58 30.34 -1.60
CA PRO A 138 13.04 29.04 -1.23
C PRO A 138 11.67 28.68 -1.81
N GLN A 139 10.90 29.66 -2.32
CA GLN A 139 9.60 29.38 -2.95
C GLN A 139 9.72 28.70 -4.32
N ASP A 140 10.91 28.74 -4.94
CA ASP A 140 11.14 28.16 -6.27
C ASP A 140 11.59 26.69 -6.20
N LEU A 141 11.68 26.13 -4.97
CA LEU A 141 11.98 24.72 -4.73
C LEU A 141 10.87 23.81 -5.26
N PRO A 142 11.21 22.64 -5.84
CA PRO A 142 10.22 21.74 -6.43
C PRO A 142 9.26 21.20 -5.36
N VAL A 143 8.01 20.97 -5.74
CA VAL A 143 6.97 20.46 -4.83
C VAL A 143 6.46 19.08 -5.22
N SER A 144 6.71 18.64 -6.46
CA SER A 144 6.34 17.32 -6.98
C SER A 144 7.56 16.49 -7.41
N THR A 145 7.36 15.20 -7.63
CA THR A 145 8.39 14.32 -8.18
C THR A 145 8.74 14.72 -9.61
N THR A 146 7.73 15.10 -10.40
CA THR A 146 7.92 15.54 -11.78
C THR A 146 8.70 16.84 -11.89
N ASP A 147 8.52 17.80 -10.97
CA ASP A 147 9.29 19.05 -10.93
C ASP A 147 10.78 18.77 -10.80
N ILE A 148 11.14 17.84 -9.90
CA ILE A 148 12.53 17.45 -9.65
C ILE A 148 13.13 16.89 -10.94
N TYR A 149 12.47 15.93 -11.60
CA TYR A 149 13.02 15.33 -12.82
C TYR A 149 13.05 16.29 -14.00
N THR A 150 12.06 17.18 -14.11
CA THR A 150 12.05 18.23 -15.13
C THR A 150 13.30 19.08 -15.00
N LYS A 151 13.55 19.62 -13.81
CA LYS A 151 14.75 20.43 -13.55
C LYS A 151 16.05 19.62 -13.65
N LEU A 152 16.09 18.37 -13.19
CA LEU A 152 17.29 17.54 -13.31
C LEU A 152 17.67 17.29 -14.77
N VAL A 153 16.68 16.96 -15.61
CA VAL A 153 16.91 16.79 -17.05
C VAL A 153 17.38 18.11 -17.65
N ASP A 154 16.75 19.24 -17.30
CA ASP A 154 17.22 20.57 -17.73
C ASP A 154 18.67 20.85 -17.28
N ILE A 155 19.04 20.53 -16.03
CA ILE A 155 20.42 20.69 -15.52
C ILE A 155 21.41 19.79 -16.27
N PHE A 156 21.05 18.53 -16.53
CA PHE A 156 21.90 17.60 -17.28
C PHE A 156 22.08 18.06 -18.73
N GLU A 157 21.03 18.61 -19.34
CA GLU A 157 21.09 19.27 -20.65
C GLU A 157 22.02 20.49 -20.63
N LEU A 158 21.87 21.36 -19.63
CA LEU A 158 22.63 22.61 -19.49
C LEU A 158 24.13 22.36 -19.29
N LYS A 159 24.52 21.43 -18.40
CA LYS A 159 25.92 21.18 -18.05
C LYS A 159 26.74 20.53 -19.18
N HIS A 160 26.09 19.99 -20.22
CA HIS A 160 26.75 19.17 -21.25
C HIS A 160 26.59 19.67 -22.68
N CYS A 161 25.94 20.83 -22.87
CA CYS A 161 26.02 21.58 -24.12
C CYS A 161 27.47 22.01 -24.41
N ALA A 162 28.05 21.53 -25.53
CA ALA A 162 29.43 21.85 -25.94
C ALA A 162 29.67 23.34 -26.23
N ASP A 163 28.63 24.11 -26.58
CA ASP A 163 28.66 25.55 -26.80
C ASP A 163 28.30 26.38 -25.55
N SER A 164 28.09 25.73 -24.39
CA SER A 164 27.81 26.47 -23.16
C SER A 164 29.12 27.00 -22.54
N GLU A 165 29.17 28.31 -22.28
CA GLU A 165 30.19 28.91 -21.40
C GLU A 165 30.11 28.38 -19.94
N TYR A 166 29.12 27.52 -19.65
CA TYR A 166 28.66 27.09 -18.34
C TYR A 166 29.25 25.75 -17.85
N ARG A 167 30.19 25.14 -18.58
CA ARG A 167 30.99 24.02 -18.03
C ARG A 167 31.72 24.39 -16.73
N GLN A 168 31.91 25.69 -16.45
CA GLN A 168 32.62 26.22 -15.28
C GLN A 168 32.02 27.50 -14.64
N LYS A 169 30.79 27.95 -14.98
CA LYS A 169 30.14 29.17 -14.40
C LYS A 169 28.62 29.06 -14.26
N GLU A 170 28.05 29.89 -13.36
CA GLU A 170 26.62 30.05 -13.00
C GLU A 170 25.72 30.33 -14.21
N ILE A 171 24.49 29.81 -14.17
CA ILE A 171 23.51 29.87 -15.25
C ILE A 171 22.58 31.10 -15.00
N PRO A 172 22.01 31.74 -16.04
CA PRO A 172 21.09 32.88 -15.82
C PRO A 172 19.66 32.44 -15.53
N GLU A 173 18.93 33.22 -14.71
CA GLU A 173 17.55 32.98 -14.25
C GLU A 173 16.55 32.56 -15.34
N HIS A 174 16.70 32.97 -16.61
CA HIS A 174 15.79 32.65 -17.72
C HIS A 174 16.53 32.24 -19.00
N PHE A 175 16.97 30.97 -19.10
CA PHE A 175 17.55 30.43 -20.33
C PHE A 175 16.57 29.52 -21.08
N LYS A 176 16.41 29.76 -22.39
CA LYS A 176 15.74 28.83 -23.31
C LYS A 176 16.80 27.91 -23.94
N PRO A 177 16.71 26.58 -23.81
CA PRO A 177 17.70 25.67 -24.38
C PRO A 177 17.86 25.90 -25.89
N PRO A 178 19.09 25.82 -26.45
CA PRO A 178 19.30 25.93 -27.89
C PRO A 178 18.44 24.90 -28.63
N PRO A 179 17.79 25.26 -29.75
CA PRO A 179 16.86 24.37 -30.46
C PRO A 179 17.44 22.98 -30.81
N VAL A 180 18.75 22.91 -31.03
CA VAL A 180 19.48 21.66 -31.36
C VAL A 180 19.43 20.66 -30.21
N ILE A 181 19.56 21.10 -28.96
CA ILE A 181 19.56 20.23 -27.77
C ILE A 181 18.16 19.72 -27.48
N LYS A 182 17.17 20.60 -27.62
CA LYS A 182 15.76 20.23 -27.50
C LYS A 182 15.39 19.10 -28.46
N ASN A 183 15.86 19.17 -29.71
CA ASN A 183 15.64 18.12 -30.70
C ASN A 183 16.34 16.79 -30.31
N THR A 184 17.58 16.83 -29.83
CA THR A 184 18.28 15.62 -29.36
C THR A 184 17.55 14.95 -28.19
N LEU A 185 17.03 15.75 -27.25
CA LEU A 185 16.25 15.21 -26.14
C LEU A 185 14.93 14.61 -26.61
N GLU A 186 14.22 15.26 -27.53
CA GLU A 186 12.97 14.72 -28.08
C GLU A 186 13.19 13.35 -28.73
N LYS A 187 14.28 13.18 -29.48
CA LYS A 187 14.71 11.86 -30.01
C LYS A 187 15.04 10.87 -28.88
N LEU A 188 15.72 11.32 -27.83
CA LEU A 188 16.06 10.47 -26.69
C LEU A 188 14.81 10.02 -25.91
N SER A 189 13.84 10.90 -25.75
CA SER A 189 12.52 10.64 -25.17
C SER A 189 11.74 9.60 -25.99
N GLU A 190 11.75 9.72 -27.32
CA GLU A 190 11.18 8.70 -28.21
C GLU A 190 11.89 7.34 -28.05
N LEU A 191 13.23 7.35 -28.02
CA LEU A 191 14.01 6.13 -27.80
C LEU A 191 13.70 5.50 -26.43
N ALA A 192 13.58 6.30 -25.37
CA ALA A 192 13.22 5.86 -24.02
C ALA A 192 11.87 5.12 -24.01
N ALA A 193 10.85 5.72 -24.63
CA ALA A 193 9.51 5.13 -24.75
C ALA A 193 9.54 3.83 -25.56
N LYS A 194 10.19 3.83 -26.73
CA LYS A 194 10.36 2.63 -27.57
C LYS A 194 11.02 1.48 -26.82
N LEU A 195 12.06 1.77 -26.04
CA LEU A 195 12.80 0.77 -25.27
C LEU A 195 12.00 0.24 -24.09
N LEU A 196 11.23 1.08 -23.39
CA LEU A 196 10.35 0.65 -22.31
C LEU A 196 9.25 -0.28 -22.80
N VAL A 197 8.56 0.07 -23.89
CA VAL A 197 7.51 -0.77 -24.49
C VAL A 197 8.06 -2.13 -24.97
N LYS A 198 9.35 -2.18 -25.34
CA LYS A 198 10.04 -3.42 -25.74
C LYS A 198 10.69 -4.16 -24.56
N GLU A 199 10.53 -3.67 -23.32
CA GLU A 199 11.17 -4.21 -22.11
C GLU A 199 12.70 -4.36 -22.26
N LYS A 200 13.34 -3.38 -22.91
CA LYS A 200 14.76 -3.42 -23.24
C LYS A 200 15.56 -2.40 -22.39
N PRO A 201 16.16 -2.82 -21.26
CA PRO A 201 16.87 -1.89 -20.35
C PRO A 201 18.23 -1.44 -20.88
N THR A 202 18.83 -2.20 -21.80
CA THR A 202 20.13 -1.89 -22.42
C THR A 202 20.02 -1.97 -23.94
N PHE A 203 20.71 -1.08 -24.64
CA PHE A 203 20.65 -0.96 -26.11
C PHE A 203 22.03 -0.79 -26.72
N ASP A 204 22.17 -1.13 -28.01
CA ASP A 204 23.45 -0.99 -28.73
C ASP A 204 23.53 0.34 -29.48
N GLU A 205 24.74 0.77 -29.84
CA GLU A 205 24.96 1.98 -30.67
C GLU A 205 24.14 1.94 -31.98
N SER A 206 23.91 0.75 -32.54
CA SER A 206 23.09 0.55 -33.74
C SER A 206 21.61 0.93 -33.57
N GLU A 207 21.08 0.95 -32.34
CA GLU A 207 19.71 1.43 -32.10
C GLU A 207 19.60 2.96 -32.04
N MET A 208 20.74 3.65 -32.02
CA MET A 208 20.81 5.10 -32.19
C MET A 208 21.19 5.49 -33.63
N GLU A 209 21.69 4.55 -34.43
CA GLU A 209 22.08 4.80 -35.82
C GLU A 209 20.87 5.16 -36.68
N GLY A 210 20.97 6.27 -37.43
CA GLY A 210 19.91 6.77 -38.31
C GLY A 210 19.06 7.87 -37.67
N ASP A 211 18.77 7.76 -36.37
CA ASP A 211 17.99 8.76 -35.64
C ASP A 211 18.88 9.84 -35.00
N PHE A 212 20.11 9.49 -34.60
CA PHE A 212 21.07 10.39 -33.96
C PHE A 212 22.34 10.61 -34.80
N GLU A 213 22.82 11.86 -34.82
CA GLU A 213 24.14 12.18 -35.36
C GLU A 213 25.25 11.76 -34.39
N ALA A 214 26.44 11.45 -34.91
CA ALA A 214 27.58 11.02 -34.09
C ALA A 214 27.96 12.05 -32.99
N GLU A 215 27.76 13.35 -33.26
CA GLU A 215 27.97 14.40 -32.28
C GLU A 215 26.91 14.37 -31.17
N GLU A 216 25.64 14.13 -31.51
CA GLU A 216 24.55 13.96 -30.53
C GLU A 216 24.83 12.79 -29.59
N VAL A 217 25.22 11.63 -30.14
CA VAL A 217 25.57 10.45 -29.33
C VAL A 217 26.74 10.74 -28.38
N ASN A 218 27.75 11.50 -28.83
CA ASN A 218 28.88 11.88 -27.97
C ASN A 218 28.48 12.88 -26.87
N LYS A 219 27.56 13.80 -27.15
CA LYS A 219 26.99 14.72 -26.14
C LYS A 219 26.19 13.95 -25.09
N LEU A 220 25.35 13.00 -25.52
CA LEU A 220 24.56 12.16 -24.61
C LEU A 220 25.43 11.28 -23.71
N LYS A 221 26.52 10.70 -24.24
CA LYS A 221 27.55 10.01 -23.44
C LYS A 221 28.15 10.91 -22.35
N GLY A 222 28.35 12.19 -22.67
CA GLY A 222 28.85 13.17 -21.73
C GLY A 222 27.81 13.61 -20.70
N SER A 223 26.52 13.59 -21.06
CA SER A 223 25.42 14.24 -20.33
C SER A 223 25.11 13.71 -18.93
N GLY A 224 25.48 12.46 -18.64
CA GLY A 224 25.00 11.76 -17.46
C GLY A 224 23.54 11.27 -17.57
N LEU A 225 22.89 11.40 -18.73
CA LEU A 225 21.59 10.76 -19.02
C LEU A 225 21.76 9.31 -19.50
N LEU A 226 22.84 9.04 -20.22
CA LEU A 226 23.19 7.70 -20.69
C LEU A 226 24.49 7.21 -20.03
N TYR A 227 24.47 5.97 -19.58
CA TYR A 227 25.67 5.22 -19.24
C TYR A 227 26.15 4.45 -20.48
N CYS A 228 27.45 4.56 -20.77
CA CYS A 228 28.10 3.80 -21.84
C CYS A 228 28.97 2.71 -21.22
N GLY A 229 28.59 1.45 -21.42
CA GLY A 229 29.36 0.29 -20.96
C GLY A 229 30.69 0.12 -21.71
N GLN A 230 31.52 -0.81 -21.23
CA GLN A 230 32.77 -1.14 -21.90
C GLN A 230 32.51 -1.75 -23.29
N PRO A 231 33.35 -1.44 -24.30
CA PRO A 231 33.23 -2.05 -25.61
C PRO A 231 33.40 -3.57 -25.53
N PHE A 232 32.57 -4.31 -26.25
CA PHE A 232 32.65 -5.78 -26.32
C PHE A 232 32.63 -6.24 -27.78
N ARG A 233 33.18 -7.43 -28.03
CA ARG A 233 33.29 -7.98 -29.39
C ARG A 233 31.98 -8.65 -29.81
N THR A 234 31.41 -8.19 -30.93
CA THR A 234 30.27 -8.85 -31.59
C THR A 234 30.73 -9.83 -32.67
N ALA A 235 31.92 -9.61 -33.23
CA ALA A 235 32.61 -10.52 -34.12
C ALA A 235 34.14 -10.42 -33.90
N PRO A 236 34.98 -11.24 -34.56
CA PRO A 236 36.42 -11.28 -34.31
C PRO A 236 37.14 -9.93 -34.39
N ILE A 237 36.64 -9.03 -35.26
CA ILE A 237 37.20 -7.70 -35.54
C ILE A 237 36.24 -6.54 -35.23
N THR A 238 34.96 -6.81 -34.93
CA THR A 238 33.98 -5.77 -34.64
C THR A 238 33.71 -5.68 -33.14
N THR A 239 33.79 -4.46 -32.62
CA THR A 239 33.39 -4.14 -31.25
C THR A 239 32.22 -3.19 -31.27
N THR A 240 31.21 -3.41 -30.43
CA THR A 240 30.13 -2.45 -30.20
C THR A 240 30.13 -2.02 -28.74
N LYS A 241 29.32 -1.00 -28.44
CA LYS A 241 29.09 -0.46 -27.10
C LYS A 241 27.62 -0.66 -26.75
N HIS A 242 27.36 -1.09 -25.52
CA HIS A 242 26.03 -1.02 -24.94
C HIS A 242 25.84 0.30 -24.20
N PHE A 243 24.62 0.77 -24.23
CA PHE A 243 24.10 1.91 -23.52
C PHE A 243 22.98 1.47 -22.58
N SER A 244 22.82 2.22 -21.52
CA SER A 244 21.62 2.23 -20.70
C SER A 244 21.34 3.66 -20.30
N PHE A 245 20.13 3.95 -19.85
CA PHE A 245 19.91 5.17 -19.08
C PHE A 245 20.70 5.06 -17.77
N THR A 246 21.18 6.19 -17.25
CA THR A 246 21.94 6.20 -15.98
C THR A 246 21.09 5.73 -14.80
N HIS A 247 19.78 5.90 -14.89
CA HIS A 247 18.82 5.32 -13.98
C HIS A 247 17.49 5.05 -14.71
N LEU A 248 16.80 3.98 -14.33
CA LEU A 248 15.53 3.60 -14.96
C LEU A 248 14.47 4.72 -14.85
N THR A 249 14.39 5.41 -13.72
CA THR A 249 13.43 6.52 -13.56
C THR A 249 13.69 7.71 -14.48
N VAL A 250 14.93 7.91 -14.94
CA VAL A 250 15.24 8.91 -15.98
C VAL A 250 14.65 8.44 -17.31
N GLN A 251 14.76 7.15 -17.63
CA GLN A 251 14.10 6.56 -18.81
C GLN A 251 12.57 6.70 -18.72
N GLU A 252 11.98 6.39 -17.57
CA GLU A 252 10.53 6.49 -17.34
C GLU A 252 10.02 7.93 -17.50
N PHE A 253 10.73 8.90 -16.94
CA PHE A 253 10.41 10.32 -17.10
C PHE A 253 10.52 10.78 -18.56
N LEU A 254 11.60 10.42 -19.25
CA LEU A 254 11.79 10.80 -20.66
C LEU A 254 10.73 10.17 -21.56
N ALA A 255 10.32 8.94 -21.28
CA ALA A 255 9.23 8.28 -21.98
C ALA A 255 7.87 8.93 -21.69
N ALA A 256 7.59 9.28 -20.44
CA ALA A 256 6.38 10.00 -20.08
C ALA A 256 6.25 11.33 -20.84
N ARG A 257 7.34 12.10 -20.94
CA ARG A 257 7.39 13.31 -21.78
C ARG A 257 7.06 13.04 -23.25
N TRP A 258 7.56 11.92 -23.79
CA TRP A 258 7.25 11.52 -25.16
C TRP A 258 5.77 11.20 -25.35
N PHE A 259 5.18 10.37 -24.47
CA PHE A 259 3.76 9.99 -24.54
C PHE A 259 2.84 11.21 -24.46
N VAL A 260 3.13 12.15 -23.56
CA VAL A 260 2.37 13.40 -23.43
C VAL A 260 2.50 14.27 -24.69
N LYS A 261 3.73 14.43 -25.22
CA LYS A 261 3.98 15.17 -26.46
C LYS A 261 3.21 14.58 -27.66
N GLU A 262 3.20 13.25 -27.78
CA GLU A 262 2.44 12.53 -28.82
C GLU A 262 0.94 12.42 -28.52
N ASN A 263 0.48 13.02 -27.41
CA ASN A 263 -0.91 13.04 -26.96
C ASN A 263 -1.52 11.63 -26.88
N CYS A 264 -0.76 10.68 -26.34
CA CYS A 264 -1.16 9.28 -26.22
C CYS A 264 -0.83 8.70 -24.84
N VAL A 265 -1.53 7.62 -24.49
CA VAL A 265 -1.31 6.83 -23.27
C VAL A 265 -0.69 5.49 -23.68
N PRO A 266 0.29 4.95 -22.93
CA PRO A 266 0.86 3.65 -23.23
C PRO A 266 -0.23 2.57 -23.39
N ASP A 267 -0.12 1.77 -24.45
CA ASP A 267 -1.01 0.65 -24.75
C ASP A 267 -0.48 -0.70 -24.22
N ALA A 268 0.80 -0.73 -23.82
CA ALA A 268 1.47 -1.86 -23.21
C ALA A 268 1.86 -1.57 -21.75
N LYS A 269 2.02 -2.64 -20.95
CA LYS A 269 2.41 -2.54 -19.54
C LYS A 269 3.71 -1.75 -19.41
N CYS A 270 3.65 -0.65 -18.67
CA CYS A 270 4.79 0.18 -18.30
C CYS A 270 4.86 0.25 -16.77
N PHE A 271 5.99 0.69 -16.22
CA PHE A 271 6.12 0.95 -14.79
C PHE A 271 5.20 2.11 -14.36
N ASN A 272 4.67 2.02 -13.14
CA ASN A 272 3.74 2.99 -12.56
C ASN A 272 4.28 4.44 -12.60
N MET A 273 5.60 4.61 -12.42
CA MET A 273 6.28 5.89 -12.50
C MET A 273 6.04 6.63 -13.83
N VAL A 274 5.90 5.92 -14.95
CA VAL A 274 5.62 6.55 -16.26
C VAL A 274 4.29 7.31 -16.19
N PHE A 275 3.23 6.69 -15.66
CA PHE A 275 1.92 7.30 -15.56
C PHE A 275 1.90 8.47 -14.56
N GLN A 276 2.61 8.34 -13.43
CA GLN A 276 2.78 9.45 -12.49
C GLN A 276 3.46 10.64 -13.18
N PHE A 277 4.59 10.43 -13.86
CA PHE A 277 5.27 11.50 -14.58
C PHE A 277 4.41 12.11 -15.70
N MET A 278 3.63 11.29 -16.42
CA MET A 278 2.70 11.82 -17.41
C MET A 278 1.69 12.76 -16.76
N ALA A 279 1.13 12.41 -15.59
CA ALA A 279 0.23 13.29 -14.85
C ALA A 279 0.91 14.60 -14.44
N GLY A 280 2.14 14.56 -13.92
CA GLY A 280 2.86 15.79 -13.58
C GLY A 280 3.16 16.68 -14.80
N VAL A 281 3.59 16.10 -15.93
CA VAL A 281 3.85 16.85 -17.16
C VAL A 281 2.55 17.47 -17.68
N LEU A 282 1.45 16.71 -17.67
CA LEU A 282 0.12 17.20 -18.05
C LEU A 282 -0.37 18.35 -17.17
N SER A 283 0.01 18.37 -15.88
CA SER A 283 -0.31 19.49 -14.97
C SER A 283 0.25 20.80 -15.50
N SER A 284 1.51 20.77 -15.95
CA SER A 284 2.19 21.94 -16.51
C SER A 284 1.60 22.42 -17.85
N GLU A 285 1.10 21.49 -18.68
CA GLU A 285 0.51 21.81 -19.99
C GLU A 285 -0.98 22.16 -19.93
N GLY A 286 -1.69 21.78 -18.85
CA GLY A 286 -3.13 21.99 -18.70
C GLY A 286 -4.01 21.10 -19.58
N ASN A 287 -3.51 19.97 -20.08
CA ASN A 287 -4.24 19.06 -20.96
C ASN A 287 -5.13 18.07 -20.17
N GLU A 288 -6.31 18.53 -19.76
CA GLU A 288 -7.30 17.72 -19.02
C GLU A 288 -7.79 16.50 -19.82
N GLU A 289 -7.88 16.60 -21.16
CA GLU A 289 -8.41 15.51 -22.00
C GLU A 289 -7.50 14.28 -21.96
N LEU A 290 -6.18 14.48 -22.10
CA LEU A 290 -5.23 13.37 -22.01
C LEU A 290 -5.13 12.85 -20.57
N MET A 291 -5.28 13.72 -19.57
CA MET A 291 -5.32 13.30 -18.16
C MET A 291 -6.52 12.39 -17.86
N GLU A 292 -7.70 12.70 -18.40
CA GLU A 292 -8.89 11.84 -18.28
C GLU A 292 -8.66 10.50 -18.98
N LYS A 293 -8.09 10.49 -20.20
CA LYS A 293 -7.72 9.25 -20.91
C LYS A 293 -6.69 8.41 -20.14
N LEU A 294 -5.73 9.05 -19.48
CA LEU A 294 -4.72 8.38 -18.65
C LEU A 294 -5.38 7.67 -17.47
N LEU A 295 -6.27 8.34 -16.75
CA LEU A 295 -7.00 7.76 -15.61
C LEU A 295 -8.02 6.68 -16.02
N ASP A 296 -8.52 6.73 -17.26
CA ASP A 296 -9.42 5.71 -17.81
C ASP A 296 -8.69 4.48 -18.38
N SER A 297 -7.36 4.53 -18.46
CA SER A 297 -6.56 3.40 -18.94
C SER A 297 -6.73 2.16 -18.06
N ARG A 298 -6.82 0.99 -18.70
CA ARG A 298 -6.89 -0.31 -18.01
C ARG A 298 -5.60 -0.68 -17.30
N LEU A 299 -4.50 0.00 -17.62
CA LEU A 299 -3.19 -0.20 -16.98
C LEU A 299 -3.05 0.62 -15.69
N VAL A 300 -4.01 1.50 -15.39
CA VAL A 300 -3.98 2.38 -14.23
C VAL A 300 -5.05 1.91 -13.24
N ASP A 301 -4.61 1.18 -12.22
CA ASP A 301 -5.48 0.73 -11.13
C ASP A 301 -5.88 1.89 -10.18
N SER A 302 -6.73 1.60 -9.19
CA SER A 302 -7.20 2.61 -8.25
C SER A 302 -6.05 3.30 -7.51
N ASN A 303 -5.02 2.55 -7.08
CA ASN A 303 -3.86 3.12 -6.38
C ASN A 303 -3.14 4.14 -7.26
N LEU A 304 -2.84 3.74 -8.50
CA LEU A 304 -2.14 4.61 -9.44
C LEU A 304 -2.98 5.81 -9.88
N LYS A 305 -4.31 5.67 -9.98
CA LYS A 305 -5.20 6.83 -10.22
C LYS A 305 -5.08 7.88 -9.13
N MET A 306 -5.02 7.47 -7.86
CA MET A 306 -4.83 8.41 -6.75
C MET A 306 -3.49 9.12 -6.85
N THR A 307 -2.43 8.38 -7.13
CA THR A 307 -1.07 8.92 -7.32
C THR A 307 -1.04 9.91 -8.48
N CYS A 308 -1.64 9.58 -9.62
CA CYS A 308 -1.73 10.46 -10.78
C CYS A 308 -2.53 11.74 -10.47
N LEU A 309 -3.68 11.64 -9.79
CA LEU A 309 -4.44 12.82 -9.39
C LEU A 309 -3.66 13.73 -8.43
N THR A 310 -2.91 13.13 -7.51
CA THR A 310 -2.06 13.84 -6.55
C THR A 310 -0.92 14.55 -7.25
N GLU A 311 -0.27 13.89 -8.21
CA GLU A 311 0.81 14.48 -9.02
C GLU A 311 0.28 15.57 -9.97
N TYR A 312 -0.94 15.42 -10.49
CA TYR A 312 -1.57 16.43 -11.36
C TYR A 312 -1.90 17.73 -10.60
N GLN A 313 -2.10 17.67 -9.27
CA GLN A 313 -2.32 18.80 -8.36
C GLN A 313 -3.48 19.76 -8.70
N ASN A 314 -4.36 19.42 -9.64
CA ASN A 314 -5.54 20.22 -9.98
C ASN A 314 -6.79 19.70 -9.26
N LYS A 315 -7.17 20.39 -8.17
CA LYS A 315 -8.34 20.02 -7.36
C LYS A 315 -9.66 20.07 -8.12
N GLU A 316 -9.86 21.06 -9.00
CA GLU A 316 -11.11 21.23 -9.74
C GLU A 316 -11.29 20.13 -10.78
N PHE A 317 -10.20 19.75 -11.46
CA PHE A 317 -10.20 18.55 -12.30
C PHE A 317 -10.49 17.29 -11.49
N ALA A 318 -9.82 17.09 -10.34
CA ALA A 318 -10.06 15.93 -9.49
C ALA A 318 -11.54 15.83 -9.02
N LYS A 319 -12.14 16.96 -8.62
CA LYS A 319 -13.57 17.05 -8.31
C LYS A 319 -14.45 16.64 -9.49
N LYS A 320 -14.21 17.21 -10.68
CA LYS A 320 -14.94 16.89 -11.91
C LYS A 320 -14.81 15.41 -12.27
N PHE A 321 -13.59 14.86 -12.24
CA PHE A 321 -13.32 13.47 -12.55
C PHE A 321 -14.00 12.51 -11.56
N ILE A 322 -13.81 12.70 -10.25
CA ILE A 322 -14.40 11.84 -9.21
C ILE A 322 -15.94 11.91 -9.25
N ARG A 323 -16.51 13.10 -9.47
CA ARG A 323 -17.96 13.29 -9.59
C ARG A 323 -18.54 12.55 -10.80
N ASN A 324 -17.81 12.51 -11.91
CA ASN A 324 -18.24 11.83 -13.14
C ASN A 324 -17.97 10.32 -13.12
N ASN A 325 -16.93 9.88 -12.40
CA ASN A 325 -16.42 8.52 -12.39
C ASN A 325 -16.25 7.97 -10.96
N PRO A 326 -17.31 7.91 -10.12
CA PRO A 326 -17.18 7.46 -8.72
C PRO A 326 -16.70 6.00 -8.62
N GLN A 327 -17.01 5.17 -9.62
CA GLN A 327 -16.56 3.78 -9.73
C GLN A 327 -15.05 3.62 -9.92
N ALA A 328 -14.31 4.71 -10.18
CA ALA A 328 -12.86 4.68 -10.26
C ALA A 328 -12.19 4.42 -8.91
N PHE A 329 -12.87 4.73 -7.79
CA PHE A 329 -12.31 4.57 -6.44
C PHE A 329 -13.24 3.84 -5.47
N CYS A 330 -14.53 3.73 -5.79
CA CYS A 330 -15.54 3.24 -4.87
C CYS A 330 -16.59 2.40 -5.59
N ASN A 331 -16.97 1.25 -5.04
CA ASN A 331 -18.03 0.43 -5.63
C ASN A 331 -19.43 1.07 -5.48
N SER A 332 -20.46 0.43 -6.03
CA SER A 332 -21.85 0.92 -5.95
C SER A 332 -22.40 1.04 -4.52
N ASP A 333 -21.81 0.34 -3.56
CA ASP A 333 -22.26 0.32 -2.16
C ASP A 333 -21.60 1.41 -1.30
N GLY A 334 -20.66 2.19 -1.86
CA GLY A 334 -19.94 3.21 -1.11
C GLY A 334 -18.67 2.67 -0.43
N VAL A 335 -18.13 1.53 -0.90
CA VAL A 335 -16.92 0.91 -0.35
C VAL A 335 -15.70 1.24 -1.21
N MET A 336 -14.71 1.85 -0.58
CA MET A 336 -13.41 2.17 -1.15
C MET A 336 -12.37 1.17 -0.62
N VAL A 337 -11.69 0.47 -1.52
CA VAL A 337 -10.75 -0.60 -1.18
C VAL A 337 -9.39 -0.31 -1.81
N PHE A 338 -8.34 -0.39 -0.99
CA PHE A 338 -6.96 -0.27 -1.42
C PHE A 338 -6.11 -1.40 -0.83
N GLU A 339 -5.22 -1.93 -1.65
CA GLU A 339 -4.35 -3.07 -1.30
C GLU A 339 -2.88 -2.70 -1.49
N GLY A 340 -2.00 -3.24 -0.65
CA GLY A 340 -0.55 -3.14 -0.85
C GLY A 340 0.02 -1.72 -0.74
N LEU A 341 -0.59 -0.85 0.07
CA LEU A 341 -0.16 0.55 0.20
C LEU A 341 1.12 0.69 1.02
N SER A 342 1.91 1.70 0.65
CA SER A 342 2.97 2.31 1.44
C SER A 342 2.49 3.63 2.08
N ASP A 343 3.29 4.20 2.98
CA ASP A 343 3.03 5.53 3.56
C ASP A 343 2.91 6.65 2.51
N VAL A 344 3.56 6.45 1.35
CA VAL A 344 3.54 7.39 0.23
C VAL A 344 2.17 7.40 -0.41
N ASP A 345 1.59 6.21 -0.62
CA ASP A 345 0.29 6.08 -1.24
C ASP A 345 -0.82 6.66 -0.35
N CYS A 346 -0.60 6.73 0.97
CA CYS A 346 -1.50 7.43 1.89
C CYS A 346 -1.64 8.93 1.58
N ILE A 347 -0.70 9.55 0.87
CA ILE A 347 -0.85 10.92 0.33
C ILE A 347 -1.99 10.94 -0.71
N GLY A 348 -2.00 9.97 -1.62
CA GLY A 348 -3.05 9.81 -2.62
C GLY A 348 -4.41 9.47 -2.01
N VAL A 349 -4.44 8.53 -1.05
CA VAL A 349 -5.67 8.19 -0.31
C VAL A 349 -6.25 9.43 0.36
N SER A 350 -5.41 10.21 1.04
CA SER A 350 -5.84 11.43 1.75
C SER A 350 -6.32 12.50 0.79
N PHE A 351 -5.59 12.72 -0.33
CA PHE A 351 -6.00 13.65 -1.37
C PHE A 351 -7.40 13.32 -1.91
N VAL A 352 -7.65 12.06 -2.25
CA VAL A 352 -8.97 11.63 -2.75
C VAL A 352 -10.05 11.77 -1.67
N LEU A 353 -9.78 11.38 -0.42
CA LEU A 353 -10.72 11.56 0.70
C LEU A 353 -11.04 13.04 0.96
N ASP A 354 -10.05 13.93 0.83
CA ASP A 354 -10.22 15.37 1.01
C ASP A 354 -11.07 15.96 -0.12
N ILE A 355 -10.82 15.56 -1.39
CA ILE A 355 -11.67 15.97 -2.53
C ILE A 355 -13.11 15.47 -2.34
N ILE A 356 -13.31 14.22 -1.93
CA ILE A 356 -14.65 13.68 -1.65
C ILE A 356 -15.33 14.48 -0.53
N SER A 357 -14.57 14.89 0.49
CA SER A 357 -15.10 15.72 1.58
C SER A 357 -15.50 17.12 1.09
N GLU A 358 -14.71 17.73 0.20
CA GLU A 358 -15.06 18.99 -0.45
C GLU A 358 -16.34 18.84 -1.30
N LEU A 359 -16.47 17.75 -2.08
CA LEU A 359 -17.67 17.45 -2.86
C LEU A 359 -18.91 17.29 -1.98
N ASN A 360 -18.81 16.52 -0.88
CA ASN A 360 -19.90 16.36 0.08
C ASN A 360 -20.32 17.70 0.71
N LYS A 361 -19.36 18.60 0.96
CA LYS A 361 -19.63 19.94 1.46
C LYS A 361 -20.38 20.80 0.45
N GLU A 362 -19.96 20.76 -0.81
CA GLU A 362 -20.65 21.46 -1.92
C GLU A 362 -22.09 20.97 -2.04
N GLU A 363 -22.32 19.66 -2.06
CA GLU A 363 -23.67 19.07 -2.15
C GLU A 363 -24.57 19.43 -0.95
N ALA A 364 -24.00 19.48 0.26
CA ALA A 364 -24.74 19.91 1.45
C ALA A 364 -25.17 21.39 1.39
N GLY A 365 -24.39 22.24 0.73
CA GLY A 365 -24.72 23.65 0.48
C GLY A 365 -25.68 23.85 -0.69
N GLU A 366 -25.58 23.00 -1.72
CA GLU A 366 -26.40 23.03 -2.94
C GLU A 366 -27.76 22.35 -2.80
N ALA A 367 -28.11 21.79 -1.64
CA ALA A 367 -29.41 21.17 -1.35
C ALA A 367 -30.66 22.09 -1.55
N GLN A 368 -30.49 23.31 -2.08
CA GLN A 368 -31.56 24.14 -2.63
C GLN A 368 -31.78 24.00 -4.15
N HIS A 369 -30.84 23.45 -4.94
CA HIS A 369 -31.01 23.22 -6.38
C HIS A 369 -30.22 22.00 -6.92
N LYS A 370 -30.95 20.91 -7.23
CA LYS A 370 -30.56 19.72 -8.02
C LYS A 370 -29.41 18.85 -7.47
N CYS A 371 -29.77 17.80 -6.73
CA CYS A 371 -28.91 16.63 -6.52
C CYS A 371 -28.81 15.82 -7.83
N SER A 372 -27.59 15.49 -8.26
CA SER A 372 -27.32 14.64 -9.42
C SER A 372 -27.33 13.17 -8.98
N ASP A 373 -28.18 12.34 -9.59
CA ASP A 373 -28.30 10.88 -9.33
C ASP A 373 -27.02 10.05 -9.58
N LYS A 374 -25.87 10.69 -9.87
CA LYS A 374 -24.61 10.03 -10.27
C LYS A 374 -23.57 9.90 -9.16
N PHE A 375 -23.60 10.70 -8.09
CA PHE A 375 -22.52 10.70 -7.10
C PHE A 375 -22.72 9.59 -6.06
N VAL A 376 -21.75 8.68 -5.95
CA VAL A 376 -21.75 7.64 -4.92
C VAL A 376 -20.94 8.12 -3.72
N THR A 377 -21.60 8.29 -2.58
CA THR A 377 -20.95 8.65 -1.32
C THR A 377 -20.15 7.48 -0.75
N VAL A 378 -18.88 7.72 -0.40
CA VAL A 378 -18.04 6.73 0.29
C VAL A 378 -18.40 6.66 1.78
N LYS A 379 -18.73 5.45 2.25
CA LYS A 379 -19.13 5.14 3.62
C LYS A 379 -18.14 4.21 4.33
N GLU A 380 -17.44 3.39 3.56
CA GLU A 380 -16.54 2.35 4.06
C GLU A 380 -15.17 2.49 3.39
N LEU A 381 -14.11 2.44 4.20
CA LEU A 381 -12.72 2.44 3.72
C LEU A 381 -12.01 1.17 4.18
N HIS A 382 -11.48 0.42 3.23
CA HIS A 382 -10.74 -0.82 3.45
C HIS A 382 -9.29 -0.61 3.01
N LEU A 383 -8.36 -0.77 3.95
CA LEU A 383 -6.93 -0.82 3.68
C LEU A 383 -6.46 -2.24 4.00
N CYS A 384 -5.94 -2.93 2.97
CA CYS A 384 -5.62 -4.36 3.05
C CYS A 384 -4.14 -4.61 2.69
N GLY A 385 -3.49 -5.49 3.44
CA GLY A 385 -2.14 -5.99 3.12
C GLY A 385 -1.09 -4.90 2.91
N SER A 386 -1.20 -3.80 3.66
CA SER A 386 -0.39 -2.59 3.49
C SER A 386 0.69 -2.49 4.58
N GLN A 387 1.89 -2.03 4.21
CA GLN A 387 3.00 -1.81 5.15
C GLN A 387 3.00 -0.35 5.63
N LEU A 388 1.97 0.04 6.37
CA LEU A 388 1.80 1.41 6.85
C LEU A 388 2.47 1.61 8.20
N THR A 389 3.24 2.69 8.33
CA THR A 389 3.75 3.14 9.62
C THR A 389 2.75 4.07 10.32
N LEU A 390 3.12 4.58 11.49
CA LEU A 390 2.29 5.50 12.26
C LEU A 390 1.94 6.76 11.46
N SER A 391 2.87 7.26 10.64
CA SER A 391 2.63 8.46 9.81
C SER A 391 1.57 8.20 8.74
N GLY A 392 1.63 7.06 8.05
CA GLY A 392 0.65 6.66 7.04
C GLY A 392 -0.76 6.56 7.62
N ILE A 393 -0.91 5.85 8.74
CA ILE A 393 -2.21 5.72 9.43
C ILE A 393 -2.71 7.06 9.96
N GLN A 394 -1.83 7.87 10.56
CA GLN A 394 -2.20 9.19 11.06
C GLN A 394 -2.68 10.12 9.96
N ARG A 395 -2.05 10.06 8.78
CA ARG A 395 -2.45 10.83 7.61
C ARG A 395 -3.86 10.48 7.14
N VAL A 396 -4.14 9.21 6.90
CA VAL A 396 -5.49 8.77 6.50
C VAL A 396 -6.50 9.15 7.58
N CYS A 397 -6.16 8.95 8.86
CA CYS A 397 -7.03 9.33 9.97
C CYS A 397 -7.34 10.83 10.02
N ASN A 398 -6.41 11.70 9.63
CA ASN A 398 -6.64 13.14 9.62
C ASN A 398 -7.70 13.53 8.58
N SER A 399 -7.63 13.01 7.35
CA SER A 399 -8.64 13.24 6.31
C SER A 399 -9.98 12.59 6.68
N LEU A 400 -9.95 11.39 7.27
CA LEU A 400 -11.16 10.76 7.82
C LEU A 400 -11.78 11.56 8.97
N ASN A 401 -11.04 12.39 9.69
CA ASN A 401 -11.60 13.21 10.77
C ASN A 401 -12.31 14.49 10.26
N ASN A 402 -12.23 14.78 8.96
CA ASN A 402 -12.99 15.87 8.33
C ASN A 402 -14.50 15.66 8.55
N GLU A 403 -15.22 16.73 8.91
CA GLU A 403 -16.65 16.70 9.21
C GLU A 403 -17.52 16.35 7.98
N HIS A 404 -17.03 16.66 6.78
CA HIS A 404 -17.70 16.36 5.50
C HIS A 404 -17.24 15.04 4.88
N CYS A 405 -16.23 14.38 5.45
CA CYS A 405 -15.95 12.99 5.08
C CYS A 405 -17.09 12.12 5.64
N LEU A 406 -17.73 11.26 4.84
CA LEU A 406 -18.87 10.46 5.29
C LEU A 406 -18.52 9.00 5.63
N VAL A 407 -17.23 8.66 5.55
CA VAL A 407 -16.72 7.35 5.97
C VAL A 407 -16.99 7.13 7.45
N SER A 408 -17.76 6.09 7.76
CA SER A 408 -18.11 5.70 9.12
C SER A 408 -17.70 4.27 9.46
N GLU A 409 -17.18 3.53 8.47
CA GLU A 409 -16.69 2.18 8.64
C GLU A 409 -15.23 2.11 8.17
N LEU A 410 -14.35 1.63 9.04
CA LEU A 410 -12.92 1.49 8.75
C LEU A 410 -12.50 0.04 8.93
N VAL A 411 -11.93 -0.53 7.87
CA VAL A 411 -11.38 -1.89 7.86
C VAL A 411 -9.89 -1.81 7.59
N LEU A 412 -9.10 -2.24 8.56
CA LEU A 412 -7.65 -2.40 8.47
C LEU A 412 -7.36 -3.89 8.58
N PHE A 413 -7.00 -4.51 7.45
CA PHE A 413 -6.80 -5.95 7.34
C PHE A 413 -5.36 -6.27 6.96
N TYR A 414 -4.70 -7.13 7.75
CA TYR A 414 -3.33 -7.57 7.48
C TYR A 414 -2.35 -6.38 7.35
N ILE A 415 -2.47 -5.42 8.27
CA ILE A 415 -1.58 -4.27 8.41
C ILE A 415 -0.81 -4.44 9.71
N TYR A 416 0.48 -4.10 9.71
CA TYR A 416 1.33 -4.12 10.92
C TYR A 416 0.97 -2.98 11.88
N LEU A 417 -0.18 -3.09 12.55
CA LEU A 417 -0.60 -2.14 13.58
C LEU A 417 -0.07 -2.57 14.95
N THR A 418 0.53 -1.61 15.66
CA THR A 418 0.91 -1.70 17.08
C THR A 418 -0.05 -0.88 17.94
N ASP A 419 0.08 -0.97 19.27
CA ASP A 419 -0.76 -0.21 20.21
C ASP A 419 -0.67 1.31 20.00
N GLU A 420 0.47 1.84 19.56
CA GLU A 420 0.62 3.28 19.24
C GLU A 420 -0.30 3.75 18.10
N HIS A 421 -0.57 2.86 17.13
CA HIS A 421 -1.48 3.18 16.02
C HIS A 421 -2.93 3.27 16.50
N VAL A 422 -3.28 2.50 17.53
CA VAL A 422 -4.63 2.46 18.10
C VAL A 422 -5.01 3.82 18.70
N ASP A 423 -4.08 4.51 19.35
CA ASP A 423 -4.31 5.85 19.92
C ASP A 423 -4.69 6.89 18.86
N VAL A 424 -4.12 6.76 17.66
CA VAL A 424 -4.47 7.61 16.50
C VAL A 424 -5.89 7.29 16.02
N ILE A 425 -6.23 6.01 15.90
CA ILE A 425 -7.54 5.53 15.45
C ILE A 425 -8.65 5.89 16.45
N ASN A 426 -8.35 5.92 17.76
CA ASN A 426 -9.31 6.21 18.82
C ASN A 426 -10.01 7.56 18.65
N ARG A 427 -9.36 8.56 18.04
CA ARG A 427 -10.01 9.84 17.73
C ARG A 427 -11.21 9.66 16.80
N LEU A 428 -11.10 8.77 15.82
CA LEU A 428 -12.18 8.43 14.90
C LEU A 428 -13.25 7.58 15.60
N VAL A 429 -12.87 6.64 16.48
CA VAL A 429 -13.80 5.83 17.27
C VAL A 429 -14.73 6.70 18.12
N VAL A 430 -14.16 7.68 18.81
CA VAL A 430 -14.90 8.57 19.71
C VAL A 430 -15.89 9.47 18.94
N ARG A 431 -15.54 9.89 17.72
CA ARG A 431 -16.27 10.96 17.02
C ARG A 431 -17.16 10.49 15.88
N LYS A 432 -16.77 9.41 15.20
CA LYS A 432 -17.24 9.16 13.83
C LYS A 432 -17.61 7.71 13.52
N LEU A 433 -16.76 6.76 13.88
CA LEU A 433 -16.92 5.39 13.41
C LEU A 433 -18.14 4.69 14.04
N THR A 434 -18.86 3.95 13.21
CA THR A 434 -19.92 3.02 13.61
C THR A 434 -19.43 1.57 13.55
N LYS A 435 -18.48 1.28 12.64
CA LYS A 435 -17.78 0.00 12.57
C LYS A 435 -16.26 0.19 12.48
N LEU A 436 -15.54 -0.63 13.23
CA LEU A 436 -14.08 -0.69 13.19
C LEU A 436 -13.66 -2.16 13.12
N SER A 437 -12.82 -2.48 12.15
CA SER A 437 -12.28 -3.82 11.96
C SER A 437 -10.75 -3.72 11.90
N LEU A 438 -10.07 -4.30 12.89
CA LEU A 438 -8.61 -4.36 13.02
C LEU A 438 -8.18 -5.82 12.99
N VAL A 439 -8.12 -6.39 11.79
CA VAL A 439 -7.99 -7.84 11.60
C VAL A 439 -6.55 -8.23 11.33
N THR A 440 -6.07 -9.29 11.98
CA THR A 440 -4.71 -9.84 11.85
C THR A 440 -3.65 -8.75 12.06
N THR A 441 -3.75 -8.08 13.21
CA THR A 441 -2.90 -6.96 13.64
C THR A 441 -2.09 -7.35 14.88
N ASN A 442 -1.01 -6.63 15.16
CA ASN A 442 -0.16 -6.86 16.35
C ASN A 442 -0.64 -6.06 17.58
N ILE A 443 -1.95 -5.80 17.66
CA ILE A 443 -2.57 -5.14 18.82
C ILE A 443 -2.54 -6.10 20.01
N THR A 444 -2.11 -5.58 21.16
CA THR A 444 -2.04 -6.31 22.42
C THR A 444 -3.18 -5.88 23.37
N ASP A 445 -3.22 -6.47 24.56
CA ASP A 445 -4.15 -6.06 25.62
C ASP A 445 -4.06 -4.55 25.95
N THR A 446 -2.89 -3.93 25.77
CA THR A 446 -2.70 -2.49 26.02
C THR A 446 -3.47 -1.64 25.00
N GLY A 447 -3.36 -1.95 23.70
CA GLY A 447 -4.14 -1.28 22.67
C GLY A 447 -5.65 -1.53 22.83
N VAL A 448 -6.05 -2.73 23.24
CA VAL A 448 -7.45 -3.03 23.56
C VAL A 448 -7.95 -2.19 24.73
N ALA A 449 -7.17 -2.02 25.80
CA ALA A 449 -7.53 -1.15 26.92
C ALA A 449 -7.73 0.31 26.45
N SER A 450 -6.84 0.83 25.61
CA SER A 450 -6.98 2.17 24.99
C SER A 450 -8.27 2.29 24.16
N LEU A 451 -8.61 1.28 23.34
CA LEU A 451 -9.90 1.22 22.63
C LEU A 451 -11.09 1.22 23.59
N CYS A 452 -10.99 0.50 24.71
CA CYS A 452 -12.05 0.43 25.71
C CYS A 452 -12.34 1.79 26.35
N GLU A 453 -11.33 2.62 26.58
CA GLU A 453 -11.53 4.01 27.03
C GLU A 453 -12.32 4.81 25.99
N ALA A 454 -11.99 4.67 24.70
CA ALA A 454 -12.72 5.32 23.61
C ALA A 454 -14.19 4.85 23.51
N LEU A 455 -14.46 3.56 23.73
CA LEU A 455 -15.82 2.99 23.74
C LEU A 455 -16.69 3.53 24.89
N GLN A 456 -16.07 3.93 25.99
CA GLN A 456 -16.76 4.48 27.16
C GLN A 456 -17.09 5.98 26.98
N HIS A 457 -16.52 6.64 25.99
CA HIS A 457 -16.79 8.05 25.74
C HIS A 457 -18.26 8.30 25.31
N PRO A 458 -18.95 9.32 25.85
CA PRO A 458 -20.37 9.55 25.57
C PRO A 458 -20.73 9.81 24.10
N SER A 459 -19.79 10.33 23.31
CA SER A 459 -19.98 10.60 21.88
C SER A 459 -19.73 9.39 20.98
N CYS A 460 -19.18 8.29 21.52
CA CYS A 460 -18.84 7.12 20.75
C CYS A 460 -20.10 6.51 20.11
N LYS A 461 -20.02 6.23 18.80
CA LYS A 461 -21.11 5.66 18.00
C LYS A 461 -20.83 4.23 17.57
N LEU A 462 -19.72 3.63 18.01
CA LEU A 462 -19.26 2.34 17.54
C LEU A 462 -20.22 1.23 17.98
N THR A 463 -20.81 0.54 17.01
CA THR A 463 -21.73 -0.58 17.21
C THR A 463 -21.10 -1.92 16.86
N THR A 464 -20.05 -1.93 16.04
CA THR A 464 -19.34 -3.14 15.61
C THR A 464 -17.84 -2.97 15.79
N LEU A 465 -17.23 -3.92 16.50
CA LEU A 465 -15.78 -3.99 16.71
C LEU A 465 -15.31 -5.39 16.35
N ASN A 466 -14.39 -5.47 15.40
CA ASN A 466 -13.76 -6.71 14.99
C ASN A 466 -12.26 -6.65 15.27
N LEU A 467 -11.79 -7.54 16.15
CA LEU A 467 -10.38 -7.68 16.55
C LEU A 467 -9.86 -9.08 16.23
N GLN A 468 -10.40 -9.69 15.17
CA GLN A 468 -10.03 -11.03 14.75
C GLN A 468 -8.52 -11.14 14.51
N GLY A 469 -7.91 -12.19 15.06
CA GLY A 469 -6.49 -12.50 14.86
C GLY A 469 -5.54 -11.54 15.58
N SER A 470 -6.03 -10.68 16.48
CA SER A 470 -5.20 -9.89 17.40
C SER A 470 -4.75 -10.73 18.59
N SER A 471 -3.61 -10.37 19.19
CA SER A 471 -3.00 -11.08 20.32
C SER A 471 -3.66 -10.72 21.66
N ILE A 472 -4.96 -10.96 21.76
CA ILE A 472 -5.78 -10.61 22.92
C ILE A 472 -5.82 -11.79 23.91
N SER A 473 -5.54 -11.51 25.17
CA SER A 473 -5.63 -12.46 26.30
C SER A 473 -6.86 -12.18 27.17
N ASP A 474 -7.03 -12.95 28.25
CA ASP A 474 -8.07 -12.71 29.25
C ASP A 474 -8.02 -11.29 29.85
N THR A 475 -6.84 -10.65 29.87
CA THR A 475 -6.67 -9.27 30.38
C THR A 475 -7.33 -8.25 29.45
N GLY A 476 -7.11 -8.35 28.13
CA GLY A 476 -7.78 -7.49 27.15
C GLY A 476 -9.28 -7.75 27.12
N VAL A 477 -9.71 -9.01 27.28
CA VAL A 477 -11.14 -9.36 27.42
C VAL A 477 -11.75 -8.73 28.67
N ALA A 478 -11.06 -8.72 29.81
CA ALA A 478 -11.53 -8.05 31.01
C ALA A 478 -11.78 -6.54 30.78
N SER A 479 -10.85 -5.87 30.08
CA SER A 479 -11.01 -4.45 29.70
C SER A 479 -12.24 -4.23 28.79
N LEU A 480 -12.46 -5.13 27.81
CA LEU A 480 -13.66 -5.10 26.97
C LEU A 480 -14.93 -5.31 27.81
N CYS A 481 -14.90 -6.20 28.80
CA CYS A 481 -16.03 -6.46 29.69
C CYS A 481 -16.39 -5.24 30.53
N GLU A 482 -15.41 -4.50 31.05
CA GLU A 482 -15.64 -3.23 31.75
C GLU A 482 -16.32 -2.21 30.82
N ALA A 483 -15.81 -2.05 29.59
CA ALA A 483 -16.42 -1.16 28.60
C ALA A 483 -17.86 -1.57 28.23
N LEU A 484 -18.13 -2.86 28.05
CA LEU A 484 -19.48 -3.38 27.75
C LEU A 484 -20.49 -3.10 28.87
N GLN A 485 -20.03 -3.03 30.12
CA GLN A 485 -20.86 -2.70 31.28
C GLN A 485 -21.10 -1.20 31.44
N HIS A 486 -20.33 -0.37 30.74
CA HIS A 486 -20.46 1.08 30.78
C HIS A 486 -21.70 1.58 29.99
N PRO A 487 -22.52 2.50 30.52
CA PRO A 487 -23.78 2.93 29.88
C PRO A 487 -23.60 3.62 28.52
N SER A 488 -22.46 4.30 28.33
CA SER A 488 -22.12 4.97 27.07
C SER A 488 -21.81 3.99 25.94
N CYS A 489 -21.29 2.80 26.25
CA CYS A 489 -20.88 1.83 25.24
C CYS A 489 -22.08 1.43 24.37
N LYS A 490 -21.94 1.53 23.05
CA LYS A 490 -22.99 1.23 22.06
C LYS A 490 -22.77 -0.10 21.35
N LEU A 491 -21.76 -0.86 21.75
CA LEU A 491 -21.35 -2.06 21.04
C LEU A 491 -22.44 -3.13 21.05
N THR A 492 -22.79 -3.60 19.85
CA THR A 492 -23.80 -4.65 19.62
C THR A 492 -23.20 -5.89 18.97
N THR A 493 -22.06 -5.75 18.30
CA THR A 493 -21.32 -6.83 17.65
C THR A 493 -19.85 -6.78 18.05
N LEU A 494 -19.33 -7.91 18.55
CA LEU A 494 -17.94 -8.07 18.94
C LEU A 494 -17.38 -9.37 18.33
N ASN A 495 -16.29 -9.25 17.57
CA ASN A 495 -15.58 -10.39 17.01
C ASN A 495 -14.17 -10.49 17.63
N LEU A 496 -13.91 -11.62 18.30
CA LEU A 496 -12.64 -11.98 18.95
C LEU A 496 -12.10 -13.31 18.39
N LEU A 497 -12.40 -13.64 17.13
CA LEU A 497 -11.91 -14.85 16.47
C LEU A 497 -10.38 -14.91 16.56
N GLY A 498 -9.84 -16.07 16.94
CA GLY A 498 -8.39 -16.30 16.97
C GLY A 498 -7.68 -15.59 18.13
N SER A 499 -8.40 -15.08 19.12
CA SER A 499 -7.82 -14.58 20.38
C SER A 499 -7.55 -15.73 21.36
N SER A 500 -6.54 -15.56 22.21
CA SER A 500 -6.09 -16.57 23.20
C SER A 500 -6.90 -16.50 24.49
N ILE A 501 -8.23 -16.62 24.37
CA ILE A 501 -9.18 -16.51 25.48
C ILE A 501 -9.34 -17.86 26.17
N SER A 502 -9.19 -17.87 27.50
CA SER A 502 -9.41 -19.05 28.34
C SER A 502 -10.81 -19.05 28.97
N HIS A 503 -11.10 -20.06 29.80
CA HIS A 503 -12.36 -20.09 30.57
C HIS A 503 -12.52 -18.87 31.50
N THR A 504 -11.43 -18.27 31.97
CA THR A 504 -11.46 -17.05 32.79
C THR A 504 -11.99 -15.86 31.99
N GLY A 505 -11.45 -15.62 30.78
CA GLY A 505 -11.96 -14.54 29.93
C GLY A 505 -13.41 -14.75 29.49
N VAL A 506 -13.82 -16.01 29.25
CA VAL A 506 -15.24 -16.33 28.98
C VAL A 506 -16.12 -16.06 30.19
N ALA A 507 -15.67 -16.37 31.41
CA ALA A 507 -16.42 -16.06 32.62
C ALA A 507 -16.64 -14.54 32.76
N SER A 508 -15.61 -13.72 32.53
CA SER A 508 -15.74 -12.25 32.51
C SER A 508 -16.75 -11.77 31.46
N LEU A 509 -16.73 -12.36 30.24
CA LEU A 509 -17.73 -12.07 29.21
C LEU A 509 -19.15 -12.45 29.67
N CYS A 510 -19.30 -13.58 30.35
CA CYS A 510 -20.59 -14.02 30.89
C CYS A 510 -21.12 -13.05 31.95
N GLU A 511 -20.28 -12.53 32.83
CA GLU A 511 -20.66 -11.49 33.80
C GLU A 511 -21.11 -10.20 33.09
N ALA A 512 -20.34 -9.75 32.09
CA ALA A 512 -20.69 -8.56 31.32
C ALA A 512 -22.01 -8.72 30.54
N LEU A 513 -22.27 -9.89 29.94
CA LEU A 513 -23.53 -10.21 29.24
C LEU A 513 -24.75 -10.16 30.17
N GLN A 514 -24.57 -10.43 31.46
CA GLN A 514 -25.63 -10.38 32.47
C GLN A 514 -25.89 -8.96 32.97
N HIS A 515 -25.00 -8.01 32.69
CA HIS A 515 -25.14 -6.63 33.12
C HIS A 515 -26.19 -5.87 32.28
N PRO A 516 -27.10 -5.08 32.90
CA PRO A 516 -28.22 -4.42 32.20
C PRO A 516 -27.78 -3.41 31.12
N SER A 517 -26.62 -2.77 31.31
CA SER A 517 -26.04 -1.82 30.35
C SER A 517 -25.49 -2.48 29.09
N CYS A 518 -25.16 -3.77 29.14
CA CYS A 518 -24.58 -4.48 28.00
C CYS A 518 -25.59 -4.52 26.85
N LYS A 519 -25.13 -4.15 25.64
CA LYS A 519 -25.96 -4.08 24.42
C LYS A 519 -25.58 -5.15 23.40
N LEU A 520 -24.68 -6.05 23.76
CA LEU A 520 -24.14 -7.04 22.85
C LEU A 520 -25.24 -8.02 22.41
N THR A 521 -25.40 -8.13 21.10
CA THR A 521 -26.37 -9.03 20.45
C THR A 521 -25.67 -10.10 19.63
N THR A 522 -24.44 -9.85 19.20
CA THR A 522 -23.64 -10.76 18.37
C THR A 522 -22.23 -10.89 18.94
N LEU A 523 -21.79 -12.13 19.17
CA LEU A 523 -20.48 -12.45 19.72
C LEU A 523 -19.84 -13.62 18.96
N TYR A 524 -18.61 -13.40 18.47
CA TYR A 524 -17.79 -14.43 17.83
C TYR A 524 -16.57 -14.74 18.69
N LEU A 525 -16.43 -16.01 19.12
CA LEU A 525 -15.33 -16.52 19.95
C LEU A 525 -14.61 -17.71 19.29
N GLN A 526 -14.60 -17.73 17.95
CA GLN A 526 -14.09 -18.85 17.19
C GLN A 526 -12.57 -19.03 17.39
N GLY A 527 -12.12 -20.27 17.52
CA GLY A 527 -10.68 -20.56 17.65
C GLY A 527 -10.03 -20.14 18.98
N SER A 528 -10.81 -19.80 20.00
CA SER A 528 -10.33 -19.65 21.39
C SER A 528 -10.33 -20.99 22.14
N PHE A 529 -9.67 -21.06 23.30
CA PHE A 529 -9.60 -22.25 24.16
C PHE A 529 -10.90 -22.49 24.96
N ILE A 530 -12.03 -22.42 24.27
CA ILE A 530 -13.36 -22.62 24.84
C ILE A 530 -13.56 -24.12 25.11
N THR A 531 -13.84 -24.45 26.37
CA THR A 531 -14.08 -25.82 26.86
C THR A 531 -15.54 -25.99 27.31
N ASP A 532 -15.92 -27.18 27.76
CA ASP A 532 -17.25 -27.44 28.31
C ASP A 532 -17.59 -26.54 29.50
N THR A 533 -16.60 -26.21 30.34
CA THR A 533 -16.76 -25.26 31.45
C THR A 533 -17.17 -23.87 30.93
N SER A 534 -16.50 -23.39 29.88
CA SER A 534 -16.84 -22.11 29.22
C SER A 534 -18.27 -22.14 28.64
N VAL A 535 -18.67 -23.26 28.05
CA VAL A 535 -20.02 -23.45 27.49
C VAL A 535 -21.07 -23.44 28.59
N ALA A 536 -20.81 -24.07 29.73
CA ALA A 536 -21.73 -24.05 30.87
C ALA A 536 -21.96 -22.62 31.38
N SER A 537 -20.90 -21.82 31.56
CA SER A 537 -21.02 -20.40 31.95
C SER A 537 -21.77 -19.57 30.92
N LEU A 538 -21.52 -19.79 29.62
CA LEU A 538 -22.28 -19.13 28.55
C LEU A 538 -23.76 -19.52 28.59
N CYS A 539 -24.07 -20.79 28.85
CA CYS A 539 -25.45 -21.27 28.98
C CYS A 539 -26.19 -20.59 30.14
N GLU A 540 -25.53 -20.39 31.28
CA GLU A 540 -26.09 -19.64 32.41
C GLU A 540 -26.36 -18.18 32.03
N ALA A 541 -25.38 -17.50 31.43
CA ALA A 541 -25.52 -16.11 31.00
C ALA A 541 -26.63 -15.93 29.95
N LEU A 542 -26.78 -16.86 29.01
CA LEU A 542 -27.84 -16.85 27.98
C LEU A 542 -29.25 -17.00 28.56
N GLN A 543 -29.38 -17.58 29.75
CA GLN A 543 -30.64 -17.71 30.47
C GLN A 543 -30.96 -16.48 31.33
N HIS A 544 -29.99 -15.60 31.55
CA HIS A 544 -30.19 -14.41 32.36
C HIS A 544 -31.08 -13.38 31.64
N PRO A 545 -32.07 -12.76 32.32
CA PRO A 545 -33.05 -11.87 31.68
C PRO A 545 -32.41 -10.64 31.00
N SER A 546 -31.31 -10.12 31.56
CA SER A 546 -30.57 -8.98 31.01
C SER A 546 -29.76 -9.30 29.76
N CYS A 547 -29.47 -10.58 29.50
CA CYS A 547 -28.69 -10.97 28.32
C CYS A 547 -29.48 -10.68 27.04
N LYS A 548 -28.83 -9.98 26.11
CA LYS A 548 -29.40 -9.54 24.82
C LYS A 548 -28.81 -10.30 23.64
N LEU A 549 -27.95 -11.29 23.90
CA LEU A 549 -27.28 -12.04 22.86
C LEU A 549 -28.30 -12.83 22.03
N THR A 550 -28.23 -12.67 20.71
CA THR A 550 -29.07 -13.37 19.73
C THR A 550 -28.25 -14.20 18.75
N THR A 551 -26.95 -13.88 18.59
CA THR A 551 -26.02 -14.61 17.74
C THR A 551 -24.75 -14.95 18.52
N LEU A 552 -24.42 -16.24 18.57
CA LEU A 552 -23.21 -16.75 19.19
C LEU A 552 -22.49 -17.73 18.25
N ASN A 553 -21.19 -17.53 18.07
CA ASN A 553 -20.37 -18.44 17.28
C ASN A 553 -19.19 -19.00 18.10
N LEU A 554 -19.19 -20.32 18.27
CA LEU A 554 -18.21 -21.12 19.00
C LEU A 554 -17.51 -22.13 18.07
N GLN A 555 -17.41 -21.85 16.77
CA GLN A 555 -16.69 -22.75 15.86
C GLN A 555 -15.20 -22.85 16.26
N GLY A 556 -14.63 -24.05 16.16
CA GLY A 556 -13.21 -24.28 16.50
C GLY A 556 -12.94 -24.38 18.00
N SER A 557 -13.99 -24.45 18.82
CA SER A 557 -13.91 -24.74 20.25
C SER A 557 -13.77 -26.24 20.57
N PHE A 558 -13.30 -26.58 21.77
CA PHE A 558 -13.11 -27.95 22.25
C PHE A 558 -14.31 -28.39 23.11
N ILE A 559 -15.47 -28.45 22.48
CA ILE A 559 -16.73 -28.83 23.13
C ILE A 559 -16.90 -30.35 23.00
N THR A 560 -17.23 -31.01 24.11
CA THR A 560 -17.53 -32.44 24.19
C THR A 560 -19.02 -32.68 24.41
N ASP A 561 -19.40 -33.93 24.69
CA ASP A 561 -20.76 -34.31 25.07
C ASP A 561 -21.27 -33.58 26.32
N THR A 562 -20.37 -33.26 27.25
CA THR A 562 -20.70 -32.51 28.47
C THR A 562 -21.18 -31.09 28.14
N GLY A 563 -20.46 -30.36 27.29
CA GLY A 563 -20.88 -29.02 26.86
C GLY A 563 -22.14 -29.04 25.99
N VAL A 564 -22.34 -30.09 25.18
CA VAL A 564 -23.58 -30.28 24.44
C VAL A 564 -24.76 -30.51 25.39
N ALA A 565 -24.59 -31.27 26.47
CA ALA A 565 -25.63 -31.47 27.47
C ALA A 565 -26.07 -30.13 28.11
N SER A 566 -25.12 -29.26 28.47
CA SER A 566 -25.42 -27.91 28.99
C SER A 566 -26.19 -27.06 27.97
N LEU A 567 -25.82 -27.10 26.69
CA LEU A 567 -26.57 -26.41 25.62
C LEU A 567 -27.99 -26.96 25.48
N CYS A 568 -28.16 -28.28 25.55
CA CYS A 568 -29.46 -28.95 25.49
C CYS A 568 -30.38 -28.54 26.65
N GLU A 569 -29.83 -28.38 27.85
CA GLU A 569 -30.56 -27.87 29.01
C GLU A 569 -30.97 -26.39 28.81
N ALA A 570 -30.03 -25.55 28.40
CA ALA A 570 -30.28 -24.12 28.18
C ALA A 570 -31.34 -23.85 27.10
N LEU A 571 -31.37 -24.64 26.02
CA LEU A 571 -32.36 -24.53 24.94
C LEU A 571 -33.80 -24.75 25.40
N GLN A 572 -34.00 -25.51 26.48
CA GLN A 572 -35.32 -25.76 27.05
C GLN A 572 -35.80 -24.58 27.90
N HIS A 573 -34.87 -23.76 28.43
CA HIS A 573 -35.17 -22.69 29.35
C HIS A 573 -35.84 -21.48 28.66
N PRO A 574 -37.02 -21.00 29.11
CA PRO A 574 -37.86 -20.05 28.37
C PRO A 574 -37.21 -18.70 28.05
N SER A 575 -36.20 -18.28 28.84
CA SER A 575 -35.48 -17.02 28.61
C SER A 575 -34.37 -17.11 27.55
N PHE A 576 -34.09 -18.28 26.99
CA PHE A 576 -33.07 -18.46 25.96
C PHE A 576 -33.44 -17.73 24.66
N LYS A 577 -32.66 -16.71 24.28
CA LYS A 577 -32.98 -15.75 23.19
C LYS A 577 -32.19 -15.93 21.90
N LEU A 578 -31.23 -16.85 21.82
CA LEU A 578 -30.43 -17.01 20.60
C LEU A 578 -31.33 -17.37 19.41
N THR A 579 -31.05 -16.71 18.29
CA THR A 579 -31.63 -16.96 16.97
C THR A 579 -30.62 -17.60 16.03
N THR A 580 -29.33 -17.44 16.29
CA THR A 580 -28.25 -18.09 15.56
C THR A 580 -27.21 -18.65 16.53
N LEU A 581 -26.90 -19.93 16.40
CA LEU A 581 -25.83 -20.61 17.15
C LEU A 581 -24.97 -21.40 16.18
N THR A 582 -23.68 -21.11 16.13
CA THR A 582 -22.72 -21.87 15.33
C THR A 582 -21.77 -22.63 16.24
N LEU A 583 -21.62 -23.94 16.01
CA LEU A 583 -20.82 -24.85 16.82
C LEU A 583 -19.74 -25.56 15.98
N PRO A 584 -18.74 -26.20 16.62
CA PRO A 584 -17.70 -26.95 15.92
C PRO A 584 -18.26 -28.07 15.04
N ALA A 585 -17.67 -28.26 13.86
CA ALA A 585 -18.05 -29.32 12.92
C ALA A 585 -17.87 -30.73 13.50
N SER A 586 -16.93 -30.89 14.45
CA SER A 586 -16.69 -32.14 15.17
C SER A 586 -17.92 -32.65 15.93
N LEU A 587 -18.83 -31.77 16.32
CA LEU A 587 -20.07 -32.13 17.02
C LEU A 587 -21.19 -32.62 16.09
N SER A 588 -21.00 -32.65 14.78
CA SER A 588 -22.06 -32.94 13.81
C SER A 588 -22.59 -34.38 13.80
N SER A 589 -21.99 -35.29 14.59
CA SER A 589 -22.33 -36.71 14.71
C SER A 589 -23.52 -36.95 15.68
N GLU A 590 -23.44 -37.97 16.54
CA GLU A 590 -24.55 -38.45 17.38
C GLU A 590 -25.11 -37.36 18.33
N TYR A 591 -24.24 -36.64 19.04
CA TYR A 591 -24.63 -35.54 19.93
C TYR A 591 -25.17 -34.32 19.18
N GLY A 592 -24.68 -34.05 17.97
CA GLY A 592 -25.23 -33.01 17.11
C GLY A 592 -26.65 -33.33 16.64
N ALA A 593 -26.98 -34.61 16.43
CA ALA A 593 -28.34 -35.04 16.12
C ALA A 593 -29.28 -34.82 17.31
N ILE A 594 -28.83 -35.10 18.54
CA ILE A 594 -29.59 -34.83 19.77
C ILE A 594 -29.86 -33.33 19.92
N LEU A 595 -28.81 -32.50 19.78
CA LEU A 595 -28.94 -31.05 19.89
C LEU A 595 -29.89 -30.48 18.82
N LYS A 596 -29.83 -30.98 17.58
CA LYS A 596 -30.77 -30.60 16.50
C LYS A 596 -32.21 -30.98 16.84
N ALA A 597 -32.45 -32.18 17.38
CA ALA A 597 -33.78 -32.64 17.77
C ALA A 597 -34.37 -31.78 18.90
N ILE A 598 -33.57 -31.47 19.93
CA ILE A 598 -33.99 -30.59 21.04
C ILE A 598 -34.24 -29.16 20.53
N THR A 599 -33.36 -28.66 19.64
CA THR A 599 -33.54 -27.35 19.00
C THR A 599 -34.84 -27.31 18.21
N GLN A 600 -35.14 -28.29 17.36
CA GLN A 600 -36.42 -28.35 16.62
C GLN A 600 -37.65 -28.39 17.55
N ARG A 601 -37.54 -29.10 18.68
CA ARG A 601 -38.66 -29.23 19.63
C ARG A 601 -38.91 -27.96 20.43
N HIS A 602 -37.87 -27.31 20.94
CA HIS A 602 -38.00 -26.20 21.88
C HIS A 602 -37.75 -24.83 21.24
N ARG A 603 -36.90 -24.74 20.22
CA ARG A 603 -36.47 -23.50 19.56
C ARG A 603 -36.43 -23.65 18.02
N PRO A 604 -37.56 -23.92 17.34
CA PRO A 604 -37.58 -24.19 15.90
C PRO A 604 -37.11 -23.02 15.03
N ALA A 605 -37.12 -21.79 15.57
CA ALA A 605 -36.62 -20.59 14.90
C ALA A 605 -35.10 -20.38 15.06
N LEU A 606 -34.41 -21.17 15.90
CA LEU A 606 -32.96 -21.09 16.08
C LEU A 606 -32.26 -21.70 14.86
N ASN A 607 -31.48 -20.89 14.17
CA ASN A 607 -30.56 -21.34 13.14
C ASN A 607 -29.31 -21.96 13.80
N LEU A 608 -29.32 -23.29 13.94
CA LEU A 608 -28.20 -24.07 14.44
C LEU A 608 -27.32 -24.56 13.29
N SER A 609 -26.09 -24.05 13.21
CA SER A 609 -25.09 -24.47 12.20
C SER A 609 -23.91 -25.20 12.84
N PHE A 610 -23.47 -26.26 12.16
CA PHE A 610 -22.19 -26.94 12.43
C PHE A 610 -21.19 -26.74 11.28
N LYS A 611 -21.62 -26.07 10.20
CA LYS A 611 -20.77 -25.71 9.08
C LYS A 611 -20.27 -24.30 9.35
N GLY A 612 -18.96 -24.12 9.22
CA GLY A 612 -18.38 -22.81 9.40
C GLY A 612 -19.05 -21.81 8.48
N VAL A 613 -19.59 -20.74 9.05
CA VAL A 613 -20.00 -19.59 8.26
C VAL A 613 -18.71 -18.89 7.87
N LEU A 614 -18.14 -19.28 6.73
CA LEU A 614 -17.17 -18.47 5.99
C LEU A 614 -17.93 -17.29 5.38
N LYS A 615 -18.41 -16.39 6.23
CA LYS A 615 -18.77 -15.03 5.83
C LYS A 615 -18.41 -14.14 6.99
N LEU A 616 -17.31 -13.42 6.84
CA LEU A 616 -17.15 -12.06 7.32
C LEU A 616 -16.03 -11.45 6.48
N ILE A 617 -16.52 -10.67 5.51
CA ILE A 617 -15.97 -9.49 4.82
C ILE A 617 -14.46 -9.45 4.62
#